data_AF-A0A931WYP6-F1
#
_entry.id   AF-A0A931WYP6-F1
#
_cell.length_a   1.000
_cell.length_b   1.000
_cell.length_c   1.000
_cell.angle_alpha   90.00
_cell.angle_beta   90.00
_cell.angle_gamma   90.00
#
_symmetry.space_group_name_H-M   'P 1'
#
loop_
_entity.id
_entity.type
_entity.pdbx_description
1 polymer ?
#
loop_
_entity_poly.entity_id
_entity_poly.type
_entity_poly.pdbx_seq_one_letter_code
_entity_poly.pdbx_strand_id
1 'polypeptide(L)'
;MDIEVKKLISKLEAQRREAMDLLLGLTDDQLGLPYTDAPQGEEGPFTIRRLLHRIATHHQDHIQHLLKVRRNLGVPRSETARALAEVQAARAELIATLIGLTDEDIRKDVSEGNELGNLQPRGGQEPEYTIRRLVEHVVEMEEMRLGHIRQALEGGRPS
;
A
#
# COMPACT_ATOMS: atom_id res chain seq x y z
N MET A 1 -18.87 -14.21 -4.08
CA MET A 1 -18.89 -13.03 -3.19
C MET A 1 -20.21 -12.32 -3.35
N ASP A 2 -20.96 -12.20 -2.25
CA ASP A 2 -22.30 -11.59 -2.21
C ASP A 2 -22.33 -10.14 -2.67
N ILE A 3 -23.49 -9.71 -3.17
CA ILE A 3 -23.72 -8.38 -3.73
C ILE A 3 -23.45 -7.28 -2.70
N GLU A 4 -23.91 -7.45 -1.46
CA GLU A 4 -23.70 -6.46 -0.40
C GLU A 4 -22.22 -6.35 0.01
N VAL A 5 -21.49 -7.47 0.07
CA VAL A 5 -20.04 -7.45 0.35
C VAL A 5 -19.29 -6.73 -0.77
N LYS A 6 -19.64 -6.98 -2.04
CA LYS A 6 -19.09 -6.26 -3.20
C LYS A 6 -19.32 -4.75 -3.08
N LYS A 7 -20.54 -4.32 -2.75
CA LYS A 7 -20.87 -2.89 -2.59
C LYS A 7 -20.02 -2.23 -1.50
N LEU A 8 -19.86 -2.89 -0.35
CA LEU A 8 -19.03 -2.35 0.74
C LEU A 8 -17.57 -2.21 0.33
N ILE A 9 -17.00 -3.23 -0.34
CA ILE A 9 -15.62 -3.17 -0.85
C ILE A 9 -15.49 -2.05 -1.88
N SER A 10 -16.41 -1.94 -2.83
CA SER A 10 -16.38 -0.86 -3.84
C SER A 10 -16.48 0.53 -3.21
N LYS A 11 -17.26 0.69 -2.14
CA LYS A 11 -17.33 1.95 -1.38
C LYS A 11 -15.99 2.30 -0.74
N LEU A 12 -15.31 1.33 -0.12
CA LEU A 12 -13.98 1.54 0.46
C LEU A 12 -12.95 1.89 -0.61
N GLU A 13 -12.95 1.22 -1.75
CA GLU A 13 -12.03 1.53 -2.86
C GLU A 13 -12.30 2.91 -3.48
N ALA A 14 -13.57 3.30 -3.62
CA ALA A 14 -13.92 4.64 -4.09
C ALA A 14 -13.42 5.72 -3.13
N GLN A 15 -13.69 5.56 -1.83
CA GLN A 15 -13.21 6.48 -0.79
C GLN A 15 -11.68 6.51 -0.73
N ARG A 16 -11.01 5.37 -0.90
CA ARG A 16 -9.53 5.31 -0.94
C ARG A 16 -8.97 6.14 -2.10
N ARG A 17 -9.57 6.08 -3.29
CA ARG A 17 -9.15 6.89 -4.44
C ARG A 17 -9.35 8.38 -4.20
N GLU A 18 -10.53 8.77 -3.71
CA GLU A 18 -10.83 10.17 -3.38
C GLU A 18 -9.87 10.72 -2.32
N ALA A 19 -9.59 9.92 -1.27
CA ALA A 19 -8.59 10.28 -0.27
C ALA A 19 -7.20 10.41 -0.90
N MET A 20 -6.78 9.47 -1.75
CA MET A 20 -5.49 9.55 -2.43
C MET A 20 -5.36 10.84 -3.26
N ASP A 21 -6.38 11.15 -4.08
CA ASP A 21 -6.37 12.34 -4.94
C ASP A 21 -6.26 13.64 -4.12
N LEU A 22 -6.93 13.70 -2.96
CA LEU A 22 -6.81 14.83 -2.04
C LEU A 22 -5.42 14.91 -1.39
N LEU A 23 -4.90 13.78 -0.91
CA LEU A 23 -3.65 13.75 -0.14
C LEU A 23 -2.41 13.94 -1.00
N LEU A 24 -2.46 13.55 -2.27
CA LEU A 24 -1.37 13.78 -3.23
C LEU A 24 -1.04 15.27 -3.43
N GLY A 25 -2.01 16.16 -3.20
CA GLY A 25 -1.80 17.60 -3.34
C GLY A 25 -1.29 18.28 -2.07
N LEU A 26 -1.12 17.56 -0.96
CA LEU A 26 -0.69 18.15 0.31
C LEU A 26 0.82 18.34 0.35
N THR A 27 1.24 19.53 0.80
CA THR A 27 2.64 19.79 1.19
C THR A 27 2.84 19.57 2.69
N ASP A 28 4.10 19.37 3.10
CA ASP A 28 4.45 19.23 4.52
C ASP A 28 4.04 20.44 5.38
N ASP A 29 4.11 21.64 4.81
CA ASP A 29 3.69 22.88 5.47
C ASP A 29 2.17 22.89 5.74
N GLN A 30 1.38 22.34 4.82
CA GLN A 30 -0.08 22.27 4.96
C GLN A 30 -0.50 21.29 6.08
N LEU A 31 0.34 20.33 6.47
CA LEU A 31 0.01 19.38 7.53
C LEU A 31 -0.25 20.04 8.89
N GLY A 32 0.26 21.27 9.10
CA GLY A 32 0.02 22.08 10.30
C GLY A 32 -1.30 22.85 10.30
N LEU A 33 -2.00 22.95 9.16
CA LEU A 33 -3.23 23.75 9.05
C LEU A 33 -4.34 23.18 9.94
N PRO A 34 -5.00 24.01 10.77
CA PRO A 34 -6.07 23.58 11.64
C PRO A 34 -7.41 23.52 10.90
N TYR A 35 -8.22 22.52 11.22
CA TYR A 35 -9.65 22.54 10.98
C TYR A 35 -10.33 23.43 12.03
N THR A 36 -10.98 24.50 11.58
CA THR A 36 -11.51 25.58 12.44
C THR A 36 -12.97 25.41 12.81
N ASP A 37 -13.71 24.54 12.11
CA ASP A 37 -15.16 24.40 12.27
C ASP A 37 -15.54 23.35 13.33
N ALA A 38 -14.57 22.90 14.16
CA ALA A 38 -14.81 22.08 15.34
C ALA A 38 -14.35 22.79 16.62
N PRO A 39 -15.09 22.62 17.74
CA PRO A 39 -14.63 23.07 19.04
C PRO A 39 -13.28 22.44 19.37
N GLN A 40 -12.35 23.25 19.85
CA GLN A 40 -11.04 22.77 20.29
C GLN A 40 -11.22 21.92 21.56
N GLY A 41 -10.75 20.68 21.52
CA GLY A 41 -10.67 19.81 22.70
C GLY A 41 -9.40 20.07 23.51
N GLU A 42 -9.27 19.41 24.65
CA GLU A 42 -8.08 19.52 25.54
C GLU A 42 -6.76 19.13 24.84
N GLU A 43 -6.84 18.30 23.80
CA GLU A 43 -5.72 17.87 22.96
C GLU A 43 -5.32 18.90 21.88
N GLY A 44 -5.91 20.11 21.88
CA GLY A 44 -5.65 21.16 20.90
C GLY A 44 -6.46 21.01 19.59
N PRO A 45 -6.14 21.80 18.54
CA PRO A 45 -6.90 21.82 17.28
C PRO A 45 -6.72 20.53 16.47
N PHE A 46 -7.70 20.26 15.60
CA PHE A 46 -7.61 19.20 14.60
C PHE A 46 -6.78 19.68 13.42
N THR A 47 -5.47 19.50 13.46
CA THR A 47 -4.63 19.74 12.28
C THR A 47 -4.82 18.65 11.22
N ILE A 48 -4.49 18.95 9.96
CA ILE A 48 -4.48 17.93 8.89
C ILE A 48 -3.66 16.71 9.31
N ARG A 49 -2.45 16.90 9.85
CA ARG A 49 -1.61 15.80 10.38
C ARG A 49 -2.36 14.92 11.39
N ARG A 50 -3.06 15.55 12.34
CA ARG A 50 -3.79 14.84 13.38
C ARG A 50 -5.01 14.10 12.82
N LEU A 51 -5.69 14.68 11.83
CA LEU A 51 -6.80 14.02 11.14
C LEU A 51 -6.32 12.79 10.37
N LEU A 52 -5.20 12.87 9.66
CA LEU A 52 -4.59 11.72 8.98
C LEU A 52 -4.23 10.60 9.97
N HIS A 53 -3.60 10.97 11.09
CA HIS A 53 -3.30 10.00 12.15
C HIS A 53 -4.58 9.34 12.68
N ARG A 54 -5.64 10.12 12.94
CA ARG A 54 -6.93 9.58 13.42
C ARG A 54 -7.61 8.67 12.40
N ILE A 55 -7.52 8.96 11.10
CA ILE A 55 -8.02 8.06 10.05
C ILE A 55 -7.29 6.71 10.13
N ALA A 56 -5.96 6.74 10.23
CA ALA A 56 -5.15 5.52 10.29
C ALA A 56 -5.46 4.69 11.54
N THR A 57 -5.50 5.31 12.73
CA THR A 57 -5.82 4.59 13.97
C THR A 57 -7.25 4.07 13.98
N HIS A 58 -8.21 4.85 13.48
CA HIS A 58 -9.60 4.41 13.34
C HIS A 58 -9.74 3.18 12.44
N HIS A 59 -9.01 3.12 11.31
CA HIS A 59 -8.97 1.93 10.47
C HIS A 59 -8.38 0.72 11.21
N GLN A 60 -7.27 0.90 11.94
CA GLN A 60 -6.65 -0.17 12.72
C GLN A 60 -7.60 -0.73 13.78
N ASP A 61 -8.30 0.14 14.52
CA ASP A 61 -9.28 -0.24 15.53
C ASP A 61 -10.44 -1.04 14.91
N HIS A 62 -11.00 -0.56 13.79
CA HIS A 62 -12.10 -1.25 13.12
C HIS A 62 -11.67 -2.57 12.46
N ILE A 63 -10.42 -2.72 12.02
CA ILE A 63 -9.88 -4.01 11.61
C ILE A 63 -9.92 -5.00 12.78
N GLN A 64 -9.50 -4.59 13.99
CA GLN A 64 -9.57 -5.47 15.16
C GLN A 64 -11.01 -5.86 15.52
N HIS A 65 -11.94 -4.90 15.46
CA HIS A 65 -13.36 -5.16 15.66
C HIS A 65 -13.92 -6.14 14.63
N LEU A 66 -13.63 -5.96 13.34
CA LEU A 66 -14.07 -6.86 12.28
C LEU A 66 -13.51 -8.26 12.45
N LEU A 67 -12.22 -8.40 12.79
CA LEU A 67 -11.60 -9.69 13.06
C LEU A 67 -12.24 -10.40 14.27
N LYS A 68 -12.56 -9.65 15.33
CA LYS A 68 -13.28 -10.18 16.50
C LYS A 68 -14.68 -10.67 16.12
N VAL A 69 -15.46 -9.86 15.39
CA VAL A 69 -16.80 -10.23 14.92
C VAL A 69 -16.75 -11.47 14.03
N ARG A 70 -15.82 -11.53 13.07
CA ARG A 70 -15.63 -12.69 12.19
C ARG A 70 -15.34 -13.98 12.95
N ARG A 71 -14.48 -13.93 13.97
CA ARG A 71 -14.20 -15.09 14.84
C ARG A 71 -15.46 -15.53 15.58
N ASN A 72 -16.22 -14.60 16.16
CA ASN A 72 -17.45 -14.91 16.90
C ASN A 72 -18.56 -15.48 16.01
N LEU A 73 -18.59 -15.11 14.73
CA LEU A 73 -19.52 -15.66 13.73
C LEU A 73 -19.06 -17.02 13.14
N GLY A 74 -17.95 -17.59 13.60
CA GLY A 74 -17.42 -18.84 13.06
C GLY A 74 -16.84 -18.73 11.64
N VAL A 75 -16.60 -17.50 11.16
CA VAL A 75 -16.06 -17.21 9.82
C VAL A 75 -14.75 -16.41 9.91
N PRO A 76 -13.70 -16.95 10.54
CA PRO A 76 -12.43 -16.24 10.70
C PRO A 76 -11.84 -15.80 9.35
N ARG A 77 -10.93 -14.81 9.38
CA ARG A 77 -10.19 -14.43 8.17
C ARG A 77 -9.23 -15.58 7.81
N SER A 78 -9.23 -16.00 6.55
CA SER A 78 -8.31 -17.04 6.06
C SER A 78 -6.87 -16.53 5.95
N GLU A 79 -5.91 -17.45 5.89
CA GLU A 79 -4.50 -17.12 5.67
C GLU A 79 -4.28 -16.45 4.31
N THR A 80 -4.97 -16.91 3.25
CA THR A 80 -4.92 -16.27 1.93
C THR A 80 -5.39 -14.82 1.98
N ALA A 81 -6.48 -14.54 2.70
CA ALA A 81 -6.97 -13.17 2.86
C ALA A 81 -6.04 -12.30 3.70
N ARG A 82 -5.33 -12.89 4.67
CA ARG A 82 -4.27 -12.19 5.43
C ARG A 82 -3.08 -11.86 4.53
N ALA A 83 -2.56 -12.84 3.78
CA ALA A 83 -1.44 -12.65 2.86
C ALA A 83 -1.77 -11.61 1.78
N LEU A 84 -2.99 -11.64 1.24
CA LEU A 84 -3.45 -10.61 0.29
C LEU A 84 -3.42 -9.21 0.92
N ALA A 85 -3.89 -9.05 2.17
CA ALA A 85 -3.85 -7.76 2.86
C ALA A 85 -2.42 -7.26 3.07
N GLU A 86 -1.48 -8.16 3.39
CA GLU A 86 -0.06 -7.83 3.56
C GLU A 86 0.58 -7.35 2.24
N VAL A 87 0.31 -8.04 1.14
CA VAL A 87 0.79 -7.63 -0.20
C VAL A 87 0.21 -6.26 -0.60
N GLN A 88 -1.07 -6.00 -0.33
CA GLN A 88 -1.70 -4.73 -0.65
C GLN A 88 -1.16 -3.57 0.21
N ALA A 89 -0.88 -3.82 1.49
CA ALA A 89 -0.26 -2.82 2.35
C ALA A 89 1.16 -2.46 1.87
N ALA A 90 1.98 -3.46 1.54
CA ALA A 90 3.32 -3.25 1.00
C ALA A 90 3.29 -2.51 -0.36
N ARG A 91 2.32 -2.81 -1.22
CA ARG A 91 2.09 -2.08 -2.48
C ARG A 91 1.80 -0.60 -2.24
N ALA A 92 0.93 -0.29 -1.28
CA ALA A 92 0.57 1.09 -0.96
C ALA A 92 1.79 1.88 -0.47
N GLU A 93 2.63 1.26 0.38
CA GLU A 93 3.86 1.88 0.88
C GLU A 93 4.88 2.16 -0.24
N LEU A 94 5.07 1.18 -1.15
CA LEU A 94 5.92 1.36 -2.33
C LEU A 94 5.43 2.51 -3.21
N ILE A 95 4.12 2.60 -3.47
CA ILE A 95 3.55 3.71 -4.26
C ILE A 95 3.77 5.04 -3.53
N ALA A 96 3.54 5.09 -2.22
CA ALA A 96 3.73 6.31 -1.43
C ALA A 96 5.17 6.83 -1.48
N THR A 97 6.16 5.92 -1.50
CA THR A 97 7.59 6.25 -1.63
C THR A 97 7.93 6.91 -2.97
N LEU A 98 7.09 6.76 -4.00
CA LEU A 98 7.29 7.37 -5.31
C LEU A 98 6.65 8.76 -5.45
N ILE A 99 5.78 9.14 -4.52
CA ILE A 99 5.06 10.41 -4.58
C ILE A 99 6.05 11.57 -4.41
N GLY A 100 5.96 12.58 -5.28
CA GLY A 100 6.81 13.76 -5.25
C GLY A 100 8.14 13.61 -6.00
N LEU A 101 8.47 12.41 -6.49
CA LEU A 101 9.65 12.21 -7.34
C LEU A 101 9.42 12.76 -8.75
N THR A 102 10.49 13.29 -9.34
CA THR A 102 10.51 13.71 -10.74
C THR A 102 11.00 12.60 -11.66
N ASP A 103 10.77 12.78 -12.96
CA ASP A 103 11.29 11.90 -14.02
C ASP A 103 12.82 11.76 -14.02
N GLU A 104 13.53 12.80 -13.57
CA GLU A 104 15.00 12.80 -13.44
C GLU A 104 15.43 12.02 -12.19
N ASP A 105 14.72 12.20 -11.07
CA ASP A 105 15.01 11.48 -9.81
C ASP A 105 14.96 9.96 -10.03
N ILE A 106 13.99 9.48 -10.81
CA ILE A 106 13.84 8.03 -11.04
C ILE A 106 14.90 7.44 -11.98
N ARG A 107 15.65 8.27 -12.72
CA ARG A 107 16.71 7.86 -13.65
C ARG A 107 18.11 7.99 -13.07
N LYS A 108 18.26 8.71 -11.96
CA LYS A 108 19.55 8.92 -11.33
C LYS A 108 20.12 7.61 -10.80
N ASP A 109 21.27 7.22 -11.32
CA ASP A 109 22.02 6.08 -10.80
C ASP A 109 22.81 6.48 -9.56
N VAL A 110 22.67 5.68 -8.51
CA VAL A 110 23.37 5.84 -7.24
C VAL A 110 24.14 4.56 -6.87
N SER A 111 24.54 3.75 -7.84
CA SER A 111 25.31 2.52 -7.58
C SER A 111 26.66 2.75 -6.91
N GLU A 112 27.32 3.89 -7.12
CA GLU A 112 28.64 4.18 -6.54
C GLU A 112 28.60 4.21 -5.01
N GLY A 113 29.32 3.28 -4.38
CA GLY A 113 29.48 3.22 -2.92
C GLY A 113 28.27 2.70 -2.14
N ASN A 114 27.23 2.18 -2.81
CA ASN A 114 25.99 1.71 -2.18
C ASN A 114 25.80 0.19 -2.28
N GLU A 115 25.17 -0.41 -1.28
CA GLU A 115 24.75 -1.83 -1.31
C GLU A 115 23.54 -1.98 -2.23
N LEU A 116 23.66 -2.86 -3.24
CA LEU A 116 22.66 -3.04 -4.29
C LEU A 116 21.60 -4.10 -3.97
N GLY A 117 21.74 -4.78 -2.83
CA GLY A 117 20.90 -5.90 -2.43
C GLY A 117 20.84 -7.00 -3.50
N ASN A 118 19.64 -7.46 -3.83
CA ASN A 118 19.40 -8.54 -4.79
C ASN A 118 19.22 -8.06 -6.24
N LEU A 119 19.57 -6.80 -6.54
CA LEU A 119 19.34 -6.24 -7.86
C LEU A 119 20.37 -6.78 -8.86
N GLN A 120 19.95 -7.75 -9.68
CA GLN A 120 20.82 -8.30 -10.70
C GLN A 120 20.92 -7.38 -11.94
N PRO A 121 22.12 -7.28 -12.54
CA PRO A 121 22.30 -6.55 -13.78
C PRO A 121 21.52 -7.17 -14.95
N ARG A 122 21.09 -6.32 -15.88
CA ARG A 122 20.52 -6.77 -17.16
C ARG A 122 21.67 -7.13 -18.10
N GLY A 123 21.75 -8.38 -18.52
CA GLY A 123 22.58 -8.81 -19.67
C GLY A 123 24.07 -8.44 -19.60
N GLY A 124 24.80 -8.88 -18.58
CA GLY A 124 26.27 -8.71 -18.50
C GLY A 124 26.75 -7.26 -18.33
N GLN A 125 25.83 -6.31 -18.16
CA GLN A 125 26.13 -4.92 -17.81
C GLN A 125 26.37 -4.77 -16.31
N GLU A 126 26.84 -3.60 -15.88
CA GLU A 126 26.84 -3.28 -14.45
C GLU A 126 25.40 -3.03 -13.97
N PRO A 127 25.09 -3.34 -12.70
CA PRO A 127 23.77 -3.08 -12.13
C PRO A 127 23.54 -1.58 -11.94
N GLU A 128 22.44 -1.08 -12.50
CA GLU A 128 21.95 0.29 -12.28
C GLU A 128 21.10 0.33 -11.00
N TYR A 129 21.47 1.19 -10.03
CA TYR A 129 20.71 1.37 -8.79
C TYR A 129 19.83 2.61 -8.87
N THR A 130 18.86 2.56 -9.78
CA THR A 130 17.88 3.62 -9.98
C THR A 130 16.53 3.26 -9.36
N ILE A 131 15.75 4.27 -8.96
CA ILE A 131 14.38 4.05 -8.45
C ILE A 131 13.51 3.36 -9.52
N ARG A 132 13.65 3.76 -10.80
CA ARG A 132 12.99 3.08 -11.92
C ARG A 132 13.31 1.59 -11.92
N ARG A 133 14.60 1.22 -11.85
CA ARG A 133 15.02 -0.18 -11.90
C ARG A 133 14.50 -0.98 -10.70
N LEU A 134 14.46 -0.37 -9.51
CA LEU A 134 13.88 -0.98 -8.31
C LEU A 134 12.38 -1.28 -8.47
N VAL A 135 11.61 -0.32 -8.98
CA VAL A 135 10.16 -0.50 -9.22
C VAL A 135 9.91 -1.56 -10.29
N GLU A 136 10.66 -1.51 -11.40
CA GLU A 136 10.60 -2.54 -12.45
C GLU A 136 10.91 -3.94 -11.88
N HIS A 137 11.93 -4.05 -11.05
CA HIS A 137 12.28 -5.31 -10.39
C HIS A 137 11.15 -5.84 -9.50
N VAL A 138 10.48 -4.98 -8.73
CA VAL A 138 9.32 -5.38 -7.92
C VAL A 138 8.21 -5.97 -8.81
N VAL A 139 7.91 -5.33 -9.94
CA VAL A 139 6.88 -5.80 -10.89
C VAL A 139 7.29 -7.13 -11.51
N GLU A 140 8.52 -7.23 -12.04
CA GLU A 140 9.08 -8.45 -12.62
C GLU A 140 8.98 -9.64 -11.65
N MET A 141 9.37 -9.43 -10.38
CA MET A 141 9.37 -10.48 -9.36
C MET A 141 7.96 -10.91 -8.94
N GLU A 142 7.00 -9.97 -8.88
CA GLU A 142 5.61 -10.32 -8.59
C GLU A 142 4.97 -11.09 -9.74
N GLU A 143 5.16 -10.66 -10.98
CA GLU A 143 4.64 -11.34 -12.17
C GLU A 143 5.17 -12.78 -12.26
N MET A 144 6.49 -12.96 -12.04
CA MET A 144 7.12 -14.28 -11.97
C MET A 144 6.46 -15.16 -10.89
N ARG A 145 6.32 -14.64 -9.65
CA ARG A 145 5.72 -15.40 -8.53
C ARG A 145 4.24 -15.72 -8.78
N LEU A 146 3.48 -14.81 -9.38
CA LEU A 146 2.11 -15.07 -9.80
C LEU A 146 2.06 -16.16 -10.88
N GLY A 147 3.03 -16.18 -11.80
CA GLY A 147 3.22 -17.28 -12.75
C GLY A 147 3.42 -18.63 -12.07
N HIS A 148 4.33 -18.70 -11.09
CA HIS A 148 4.55 -19.92 -10.30
C HIS A 148 3.29 -20.38 -9.56
N ILE A 149 2.52 -19.46 -8.98
CA ILE A 149 1.26 -19.77 -8.32
C ILE A 149 0.25 -20.37 -9.33
N ARG A 150 0.11 -19.78 -10.52
CA ARG A 150 -0.78 -20.32 -11.56
C ARG A 150 -0.36 -21.73 -11.98
N GLN A 151 0.93 -21.94 -12.25
CA GLN A 151 1.46 -23.26 -12.61
C GLN A 151 1.19 -24.31 -11.52
N ALA A 152 1.37 -23.95 -10.25
CA ALA A 152 1.09 -24.86 -9.13
C ALA A 152 -0.41 -25.22 -9.04
N LEU A 153 -1.31 -24.27 -9.32
CA LEU A 153 -2.76 -24.52 -9.34
C LEU A 153 -3.19 -25.39 -10.53
N GLU A 154 -2.52 -25.26 -11.68
CA GLU A 154 -2.79 -26.05 -12.89
C GLU A 154 -2.24 -27.48 -12.77
N GLY A 155 -1.00 -27.63 -12.29
CA GLY A 155 -0.36 -28.93 -12.06
C GLY A 155 -0.91 -29.72 -10.87
N GLY A 156 -1.70 -29.09 -10.01
CA GLY A 156 -2.35 -29.70 -8.85
C GLY A 156 -3.74 -30.29 -9.11
N ARG A 157 -4.24 -30.29 -10.35
CA ARG A 157 -5.50 -30.98 -10.71
C ARG A 157 -5.21 -32.47 -10.93
N PRO A 158 -5.79 -33.39 -10.14
CA PRO A 158 -5.79 -34.80 -10.52
C PRO A 158 -6.62 -34.95 -11.80
N SER A 159 -6.08 -35.68 -12.77
CA SER A 159 -6.85 -36.33 -13.85
C SER A 159 -7.83 -37.34 -13.28
#